data_AF-A0A2P7RNF7-F1
#
_entry.id   AF-A0A2P7RNF7-F1
#
_cell.length_a   1.000
_cell.length_b   1.000
_cell.length_c   1.000
_cell.angle_alpha   90.00
_cell.angle_beta   90.00
_cell.angle_gamma   90.00
#
_symmetry.space_group_name_H-M   'P 1'
#
loop_
_entity.id
_entity.type
_entity.pdbx_description
1 polymer ?
#
loop_
_entity_poly.entity_id
_entity_poly.type
_entity_poly.pdbx_seq_one_letter_code
_entity_poly.pdbx_strand_id
1 'polypeptide(L)'
;MQRLSPEVKEKLPPGWTARRLRDAVATKHPALVPLFGTDFALDLMALESRIMVAVLLDLMRQRIPALPQHDGMQVPASREEEVREAMRKASLAVTGREIQVVRKAI
;
A
#
# COMPACT_ATOMS: atom_id res chain seq x y z
N MET A 1 -11.11 -23.73 6.30
CA MET A 1 -10.42 -23.90 5.00
C MET A 1 -10.45 -22.56 4.27
N GLN A 2 -9.34 -21.83 4.19
CA GLN A 2 -9.33 -20.53 3.49
C GLN A 2 -9.57 -20.75 2.00
N ARG A 3 -10.63 -20.13 1.45
CA ARG A 3 -10.97 -20.17 0.02
C ARG A 3 -10.26 -19.03 -0.70
N LEU A 4 -9.80 -19.29 -1.92
CA LEU A 4 -9.39 -18.23 -2.84
C LEU A 4 -10.61 -17.35 -3.18
N SER A 5 -10.43 -16.04 -3.22
CA SER A 5 -11.45 -15.15 -3.77
C SER A 5 -11.67 -15.45 -5.26
N PRO A 6 -12.87 -15.15 -5.82
CA PRO A 6 -13.14 -15.35 -7.25
C PRO A 6 -12.10 -14.68 -8.14
N GLU A 7 -11.74 -13.43 -7.85
CA GLU A 7 -10.77 -12.65 -8.60
C GLU A 7 -9.37 -13.30 -8.60
N VAL A 8 -8.91 -13.79 -7.44
CA VAL A 8 -7.61 -14.48 -7.37
C VAL A 8 -7.65 -15.80 -8.12
N LYS A 9 -8.79 -16.51 -8.10
CA LYS A 9 -8.95 -17.78 -8.80
C LYS A 9 -8.89 -17.61 -10.32
N GLU A 10 -9.46 -16.54 -10.87
CA GLU A 10 -9.40 -16.21 -12.30
C GLU A 10 -7.98 -15.89 -12.78
N LYS A 11 -7.17 -15.27 -11.93
CA LYS A 11 -5.76 -14.93 -12.24
C LYS A 11 -4.79 -16.10 -12.10
N LEU A 12 -5.23 -17.24 -11.57
CA LEU A 12 -4.40 -18.40 -11.35
C LEU A 12 -4.60 -19.48 -12.43
N PRO A 13 -3.56 -20.27 -12.73
CA PRO A 13 -3.73 -21.40 -13.63
C PRO A 13 -4.81 -22.38 -13.11
N PRO A 14 -5.47 -23.14 -14.00
CA PRO A 14 -6.45 -24.14 -13.61
C PRO A 14 -5.92 -25.12 -12.56
N GLY A 15 -6.77 -25.50 -11.61
CA GLY A 15 -6.43 -26.48 -10.56
C GLY A 15 -5.62 -25.93 -9.37
N TRP A 16 -5.37 -24.61 -9.30
CA TRP A 16 -4.72 -24.01 -8.13
C TRP A 16 -5.64 -23.98 -6.90
N THR A 17 -5.06 -24.32 -5.75
CA THR A 17 -5.72 -24.26 -4.43
C THR A 17 -5.08 -23.17 -3.58
N ALA A 18 -5.78 -22.71 -2.53
CA ALA A 18 -5.22 -21.76 -1.57
C ALA A 18 -3.92 -22.27 -0.93
N ARG A 19 -3.87 -23.57 -0.63
CA ARG A 19 -2.66 -24.24 -0.11
C ARG A 19 -1.51 -24.14 -1.11
N ARG A 20 -1.74 -24.52 -2.37
CA ARG A 20 -0.71 -24.46 -3.42
C ARG A 20 -0.21 -23.03 -3.63
N LEU A 21 -1.12 -22.05 -3.60
CA LEU A 21 -0.75 -20.64 -3.70
C LEU A 21 0.17 -20.23 -2.54
N ARG A 22 -0.25 -20.49 -1.30
CA ARG A 22 0.54 -20.16 -0.11
C ARG A 22 1.92 -20.83 -0.15
N ASP A 23 1.98 -22.10 -0.52
CA ASP A 23 3.24 -22.84 -0.59
C ASP A 23 4.16 -22.26 -1.70
N ALA A 24 3.60 -21.83 -2.83
CA ALA A 24 4.36 -21.14 -3.88
C ALA A 24 4.89 -19.76 -3.44
N VAL A 25 4.07 -18.97 -2.71
CA VAL A 25 4.50 -17.68 -2.14
C VAL A 25 5.59 -17.89 -1.10
N ALA A 26 5.48 -18.92 -0.25
CA ALA A 26 6.50 -19.29 0.73
C ALA A 26 7.85 -19.58 0.06
N THR A 27 7.85 -20.37 -1.02
CA THR A 27 9.07 -20.69 -1.79
C THR A 27 9.69 -19.45 -2.43
N LYS A 28 8.86 -18.56 -3.00
CA LYS A 28 9.36 -17.36 -3.69
C LYS A 28 9.81 -16.26 -2.71
N HIS A 29 9.15 -16.15 -1.56
CA HIS A 29 9.34 -15.09 -0.57
C HIS A 29 9.50 -15.69 0.84
N PRO A 30 10.61 -16.41 1.12
CA PRO A 30 10.80 -17.11 2.38
C PRO A 30 10.79 -16.17 3.60
N ALA A 31 11.22 -14.92 3.43
CA ALA A 31 11.21 -13.91 4.49
C ALA A 31 9.80 -13.53 4.97
N LEU A 32 8.75 -13.78 4.18
CA LEU A 32 7.36 -13.49 4.55
C LEU A 32 6.70 -14.64 5.33
N VAL A 33 7.26 -15.85 5.28
CA VAL A 33 6.67 -17.04 5.90
C VAL A 33 6.37 -16.87 7.39
N PRO A 34 7.26 -16.28 8.21
CA PRO A 34 6.98 -16.04 9.63
C PRO A 34 5.77 -15.12 9.88
N LEU A 35 5.37 -14.32 8.89
CA LEU A 35 4.26 -13.37 8.98
C LEU A 35 2.92 -13.99 8.56
N PHE A 36 2.90 -15.19 8.00
CA PHE A 36 1.67 -15.80 7.50
C PHE A 36 0.72 -16.17 8.65
N GLY A 37 -0.55 -15.78 8.49
CA GLY A 37 -1.60 -16.05 9.49
C GLY A 37 -1.45 -15.23 10.77
N THR A 38 -0.53 -14.25 10.79
CA THR A 38 -0.41 -13.26 11.86
C THR A 38 -1.23 -12.01 11.54
N ASP A 39 -1.47 -11.18 12.55
CA ASP A 39 -2.14 -9.89 12.39
C ASP A 39 -1.21 -8.77 11.88
N PHE A 40 -0.03 -9.10 11.34
CA PHE A 40 0.95 -8.14 10.85
C PHE A 40 0.39 -7.19 9.76
N ALA A 41 -0.68 -7.58 9.06
CA ALA A 41 -1.38 -6.68 8.15
C ALA A 41 -1.96 -5.44 8.86
N LEU A 42 -2.37 -5.55 10.13
CA LEU A 42 -2.82 -4.41 10.94
C LEU A 42 -1.66 -3.44 11.20
N ASP A 43 -0.46 -3.96 11.48
CA ASP A 43 0.74 -3.14 11.66
C ASP A 43 1.11 -2.40 10.38
N LEU A 44 0.97 -3.06 9.22
CA LEU A 44 1.19 -2.44 7.92
C LEU A 44 0.16 -1.33 7.62
N MET A 45 -1.12 -1.55 7.94
CA MET A 45 -2.15 -0.51 7.81
C MET A 45 -1.91 0.68 8.75
N ALA A 46 -1.43 0.41 9.97
CA ALA A 46 -1.04 1.46 10.90
C ALA A 46 0.19 2.24 10.39
N LEU A 47 1.16 1.56 9.79
CA LEU A 47 2.33 2.19 9.16
C LEU A 47 1.92 3.07 7.97
N GLU A 48 1.05 2.58 7.09
CA GLU A 48 0.46 3.34 5.98
C GLU A 48 -0.24 4.60 6.49
N SER A 49 -1.05 4.48 7.54
CA SER A 49 -1.75 5.62 8.15
C SER A 49 -0.79 6.69 8.67
N ARG A 50 0.36 6.29 9.26
CA ARG A 50 1.39 7.25 9.70
C ARG A 50 2.01 8.01 8.54
N ILE A 51 2.26 7.35 7.42
CA ILE A 51 2.72 8.01 6.18
C ILE A 51 1.67 9.04 5.75
N MET A 52 0.40 8.63 5.65
CA MET A 52 -0.68 9.51 5.19
C MET A 52 -0.85 10.74 6.11
N VAL A 53 -0.80 10.56 7.43
CA VAL A 53 -0.85 11.69 8.38
C VAL A 53 0.33 12.64 8.18
N ALA A 54 1.54 12.13 7.98
CA ALA A 54 2.70 12.98 7.72
C ALA A 54 2.56 13.80 6.44
N VAL A 55 2.01 13.21 5.36
CA VAL A 55 1.71 13.93 4.12
C VAL A 55 0.67 15.03 4.36
N LEU A 56 -0.44 14.71 5.02
CA LEU A 56 -1.51 15.68 5.28
C LEU A 56 -1.00 16.87 6.10
N LEU A 57 -0.22 16.61 7.15
CA LEU A 57 0.37 17.68 7.96
C LEU A 57 1.30 18.57 7.13
N ASP A 58 2.06 18.01 6.20
CA ASP A 58 2.93 18.79 5.32
C ASP A 58 2.14 19.66 4.33
N LEU A 59 1.14 19.07 3.66
CA LEU A 59 0.29 19.80 2.73
C LEU A 59 -0.55 20.89 3.42
N MET A 60 -1.00 20.64 4.66
CA MET A 60 -1.69 21.63 5.48
C MET A 60 -0.81 22.87 5.72
N ARG A 61 0.49 22.69 6.01
CA ARG A 61 1.43 23.82 6.18
C ARG A 61 1.60 24.60 4.88
N GLN A 62 1.56 23.90 3.74
CA GLN A 62 1.62 24.50 2.41
C GLN A 62 0.29 25.07 1.92
N ARG A 63 -0.80 24.93 2.70
CA ARG A 63 -2.17 25.30 2.34
C ARG A 63 -2.67 24.62 1.05
N ILE A 64 -2.24 23.38 0.81
CA ILE A 64 -2.69 22.56 -0.31
C ILE A 64 -3.85 21.69 0.21
N PRO A 65 -5.07 21.82 -0.33
CA PRO A 65 -6.19 20.97 0.05
C PRO A 65 -5.96 19.55 -0.47
N ALA A 66 -6.25 18.56 0.39
CA ALA A 66 -6.13 17.16 0.06
C ALA A 66 -7.21 16.32 0.77
N LEU A 67 -7.79 15.35 0.06
CA LEU A 67 -8.71 14.37 0.62
C LEU A 67 -8.04 12.98 0.59
N PRO A 68 -7.67 12.40 1.75
CA PRO A 68 -7.06 11.08 1.81
C PRO A 68 -8.09 9.98 1.47
N GLN A 69 -7.64 8.96 0.73
CA GLN A 69 -8.41 7.76 0.36
C GLN A 69 -7.50 6.53 0.36
N HIS A 70 -7.55 5.72 1.43
CA HIS A 70 -6.62 4.61 1.65
C HIS A 70 -5.15 5.07 1.52
N ASP A 71 -4.39 4.47 0.62
CA ASP A 71 -2.99 4.75 0.29
C ASP A 71 -2.80 5.93 -0.69
N GLY A 72 -3.89 6.54 -1.14
CA GLY A 72 -3.91 7.64 -2.10
C GLY A 72 -4.62 8.88 -1.58
N MET A 73 -4.67 9.91 -2.43
CA MET A 73 -5.31 11.17 -2.11
C MET A 73 -5.81 11.91 -3.35
N GLN A 74 -6.94 12.59 -3.21
CA GLN A 74 -7.45 13.52 -4.20
C GLN A 74 -6.94 14.92 -3.90
N VAL A 75 -6.39 15.57 -4.92
CA VAL A 75 -5.75 16.88 -4.82
C VAL A 75 -6.01 17.69 -6.10
N PRO A 76 -5.87 19.02 -6.07
CA PRO A 76 -5.88 19.82 -7.29
C PRO A 76 -4.81 19.35 -8.26
N ALA A 77 -5.17 19.14 -9.53
CA ALA A 77 -4.22 18.69 -10.56
C ALA A 77 -3.02 19.64 -10.73
N SER A 78 -3.22 20.93 -10.47
CA SER A 78 -2.15 21.95 -10.50
C SER A 78 -1.11 21.80 -9.38
N ARG A 79 -1.37 20.95 -8.38
CA ARG A 79 -0.50 20.69 -7.22
C ARG A 79 0.07 19.27 -7.21
N GLU A 80 -0.05 18.56 -8.33
CA GLU A 80 0.30 17.13 -8.42
C GLU A 80 1.75 16.88 -7.97
N GLU A 81 2.72 17.65 -8.46
CA GLU A 81 4.12 17.38 -8.14
C GLU A 81 4.48 17.73 -6.70
N GLU A 82 3.94 18.83 -6.13
CA GLU A 82 4.13 19.13 -4.70
C GLU A 82 3.60 18.00 -3.81
N VAL A 83 2.45 17.43 -4.17
CA VAL A 83 1.83 16.32 -3.43
C VAL A 83 2.65 15.03 -3.59
N ARG A 84 3.10 14.71 -4.81
CA ARG A 84 3.96 13.54 -5.05
C ARG A 84 5.24 13.63 -4.23
N GLU A 85 5.83 14.81 -4.16
CA GLU A 85 7.04 15.04 -3.38
C GLU A 85 6.79 14.91 -1.87
N ALA A 86 5.67 15.44 -1.37
CA ALA A 86 5.26 15.26 0.03
C ALA A 86 5.07 13.77 0.38
N MET A 87 4.44 13.00 -0.51
CA MET A 87 4.26 11.55 -0.35
C MET A 87 5.58 10.79 -0.33
N ARG A 88 6.51 11.10 -1.25
CA ARG A 88 7.85 10.48 -1.27
C ARG A 88 8.61 10.79 0.02
N LYS A 89 8.69 12.07 0.42
CA LYS A 89 9.35 12.50 1.66
C LYS A 89 8.77 11.81 2.89
N ALA A 90 7.45 11.74 3.01
CA ALA A 90 6.78 11.07 4.13
C ALA A 90 7.11 9.58 4.18
N SER A 91 7.06 8.89 3.03
CA SER A 91 7.39 7.46 2.97
C SER A 91 8.84 7.18 3.36
N LEU A 92 9.79 8.01 2.88
CA LEU A 92 11.20 7.92 3.25
C LEU A 92 11.39 8.14 4.75
N ALA A 93 10.76 9.17 5.32
CA ALA A 93 10.90 9.49 6.74
C ALA A 93 10.32 8.40 7.66
N VAL A 94 9.19 7.79 7.28
CA VAL A 94 8.50 6.81 8.13
C VAL A 94 9.05 5.40 7.96
N THR A 95 9.46 5.01 6.74
CA THR A 95 9.84 3.62 6.43
C THR A 95 11.33 3.44 6.12
N GLY A 96 12.08 4.54 5.98
CA GLY A 96 13.46 4.52 5.48
C GLY A 96 13.56 4.28 3.97
N ARG A 97 12.44 4.27 3.25
CA ARG A 97 12.40 4.05 1.79
C ARG A 97 11.39 4.97 1.11
N GLU A 98 11.79 5.52 -0.02
CA GLU A 98 10.84 6.17 -0.92
C GLU A 98 9.95 5.13 -1.60
N ILE A 99 8.64 5.27 -1.42
CA ILE A 99 7.63 4.46 -2.08
C ILE A 99 7.21 5.15 -3.38
N GLN A 100 6.97 4.37 -4.43
CA GLN A 100 6.54 4.90 -5.73
C GLN A 100 5.16 5.56 -5.64
N VAL A 101 5.05 6.80 -6.13
CA VAL A 101 3.78 7.54 -6.21
C VAL A 101 3.33 7.65 -7.66
N VAL A 102 2.13 7.15 -7.94
CA VAL A 102 1.51 7.14 -9.27
C VAL A 102 0.23 7.94 -9.30
N ARG A 103 -0.01 8.65 -10.41
CA ARG A 103 -1.30 9.27 -10.68
C ARG A 103 -2.28 8.20 -11.13
N LYS A 104 -3.46 8.16 -10.50
CA LYS A 104 -4.61 7.39 -11.00
C LYS A 104 -5.53 8.33 -11.77
N ALA A 105 -5.89 7.96 -13.00
CA ALA A 105 -6.97 8.64 -13.70
C ALA A 105 -8.30 8.29 -13.02
N ILE A 106 -9.18 9.28 -12.90
CA ILE A 106 -10.57 9.11 -12.45
C ILE A 106 -11.42 8.84 -13.68
#